data_AF-A0A3D3GVD3-F1
#
_entry.id   AF-A0A3D3GVD3-F1
#
_cell.length_a   1.000
_cell.length_b   1.000
_cell.length_c   1.000
_cell.angle_alpha   90.00
_cell.angle_beta   90.00
_cell.angle_gamma   90.00
#
_symmetry.space_group_name_H-M   'P 1'
#
loop_
_entity.id
_entity.type
_entity.pdbx_description
1 polymer ?
#
loop_
_entity_poly.entity_id
_entity_poly.type
_entity_poly.pdbx_seq_one_letter_code
_entity_poly.pdbx_strand_id
1 'polypeptide(L)'
;SLTNANALYQQGKIYLAEGKYKKAEQALIKARDYDLLRFRAPSEINAIISELTTPQSVYFVDANQRLVDAAKHNIIGNDLMLEHLHPTIDGYFIIADSFYKALQKSDVLGRFPQYINTELAQQDLPVFDAEIYWGKAKIASLMADYPFTKLPQKVQLPVAKTPSDRLGLAAYKKQIDWLTIAQENLGYGKRYDKALYVKSAKLLADAMPFDASHNYRAGTVLIEQKSFRQARRYLMRAIAVDNNNINYQLALSHAFLEQGKLKQALPWLESVSRIAPNNTTVVDVLPKVKAHLAQKENS
;
A
#
# COMPACT_ATOMS: atom_id res chain seq x y z
N SER A 1 39.40 -22.90 -14.67
CA SER A 1 39.49 -22.15 -13.40
C SER A 1 38.10 -22.11 -12.79
N LEU A 2 37.85 -22.92 -11.76
CA LEU A 2 36.59 -22.87 -11.01
C LEU A 2 36.54 -21.52 -10.30
N THR A 3 35.77 -20.60 -10.86
CA THR A 3 35.63 -19.26 -10.29
C THR A 3 34.75 -19.40 -9.04
N ASN A 4 35.35 -19.28 -7.86
CA ASN A 4 34.67 -19.50 -6.59
C ASN A 4 33.74 -18.31 -6.27
N ALA A 5 32.46 -18.57 -5.98
CA ALA A 5 31.46 -17.57 -5.60
C ALA A 5 31.95 -16.63 -4.48
N ASN A 6 32.62 -17.17 -3.46
CA ASN A 6 33.18 -16.37 -2.37
C ASN A 6 34.31 -15.45 -2.85
N ALA A 7 35.16 -15.91 -3.78
CA ALA A 7 36.23 -15.07 -4.33
C ALA A 7 35.66 -13.87 -5.12
N LEU A 8 34.64 -14.12 -5.94
CA LEU A 8 33.89 -13.07 -6.65
C LEU A 8 33.19 -12.11 -5.69
N TYR A 9 32.61 -12.62 -4.60
CA TYR A 9 32.00 -11.78 -3.57
C TYR A 9 33.02 -10.85 -2.90
N GLN A 10 34.19 -11.37 -2.51
CA GLN A 10 35.27 -10.53 -1.96
C GLN A 10 35.76 -9.50 -2.98
N GLN A 11 35.91 -9.88 -4.25
CA GLN A 11 36.28 -8.96 -5.33
C GLN A 11 35.25 -7.84 -5.51
N GLY A 12 33.95 -8.17 -5.47
CA GLY A 12 32.87 -7.18 -5.52
C GLY A 12 32.94 -6.18 -4.38
N LYS A 13 33.21 -6.64 -3.16
CA LYS A 13 33.42 -5.75 -2.00
C LYS A 13 34.63 -4.83 -2.15
N ILE A 14 35.74 -5.32 -2.73
CA ILE A 14 36.91 -4.49 -3.02
C ILE A 14 36.53 -3.40 -4.02
N TYR A 15 35.85 -3.74 -5.12
CA TYR A 15 35.39 -2.75 -6.09
C TYR A 15 34.39 -1.74 -5.50
N LEU A 16 33.53 -2.15 -4.57
CA LEU A 16 32.67 -1.22 -3.81
C LEU A 16 33.51 -0.21 -3.02
N ALA A 17 34.51 -0.67 -2.28
CA ALA A 17 35.38 0.18 -1.46
C ALA A 17 36.22 1.15 -2.31
N GLU A 18 36.59 0.74 -3.53
CA GLU A 18 37.32 1.58 -4.50
C GLU A 18 36.41 2.51 -5.32
N GLY A 19 35.10 2.51 -5.11
CA GLY A 19 34.14 3.31 -5.90
C GLY A 19 33.93 2.82 -7.34
N LYS A 20 34.39 1.61 -7.69
CA LYS A 20 34.28 1.01 -9.02
C LYS A 20 32.94 0.27 -9.17
N TYR A 21 31.83 0.97 -9.02
CA TYR A 21 30.49 0.39 -8.86
C TYR A 21 30.07 -0.59 -9.96
N LYS A 22 30.28 -0.25 -11.24
CA LYS A 22 29.94 -1.17 -12.35
C LYS A 22 30.71 -2.49 -12.29
N LYS A 23 31.98 -2.46 -11.87
CA LYS A 23 32.78 -3.68 -11.69
C LYS A 23 32.32 -4.46 -10.46
N ALA A 24 31.93 -3.74 -9.39
CA ALA A 24 31.38 -4.36 -8.19
C ALA A 24 30.07 -5.10 -8.50
N GLU A 25 29.12 -4.45 -9.17
CA GLU A 25 27.86 -5.03 -9.62
C GLU A 25 28.09 -6.34 -10.39
N GLN A 26 28.95 -6.30 -11.43
CA GLN A 26 29.28 -7.48 -12.23
C GLN A 26 29.87 -8.63 -11.40
N ALA A 27 30.79 -8.32 -10.48
CA ALA A 27 31.40 -9.32 -9.61
C ALA A 27 30.38 -9.93 -8.63
N LEU A 28 29.49 -9.11 -8.06
CA LEU A 28 28.46 -9.55 -7.12
C LEU A 28 27.37 -10.38 -7.80
N ILE A 29 26.96 -10.03 -9.03
CA ILE A 29 26.05 -10.84 -9.85
C ILE A 29 26.67 -12.21 -10.13
N LYS A 30 27.93 -12.26 -10.57
CA LYS A 30 28.64 -13.53 -10.80
C LYS A 30 28.78 -14.34 -9.51
N ALA A 31 29.03 -13.68 -8.37
CA ALA A 31 29.11 -14.36 -7.08
C ALA A 31 27.79 -15.04 -6.72
N ARG A 32 26.64 -14.38 -6.97
CA ARG A 32 25.32 -14.97 -6.81
C ARG A 32 25.09 -16.13 -7.79
N ASP A 33 25.40 -15.93 -9.07
CA ASP A 33 25.12 -16.92 -10.13
C ASP A 33 25.97 -18.20 -9.98
N TYR A 34 27.18 -18.09 -9.40
CA TYR A 34 28.05 -19.25 -9.12
C TYR A 34 27.87 -19.81 -7.71
N ASP A 35 26.94 -19.29 -6.92
CA ASP A 35 26.59 -19.87 -5.63
C ASP A 35 25.93 -21.24 -5.84
N LEU A 36 26.57 -22.29 -5.35
CA LEU A 36 26.08 -23.66 -5.50
C LEU A 36 24.85 -23.93 -4.62
N LEU A 37 24.62 -23.12 -3.59
CA LEU A 37 23.44 -23.19 -2.77
C LEU A 37 22.30 -22.43 -3.44
N ARG A 38 21.45 -23.15 -4.18
CA ARG A 38 20.37 -22.62 -5.03
C ARG A 38 19.14 -22.12 -4.25
N PHE A 39 19.34 -21.31 -3.20
CA PHE A 39 18.26 -20.52 -2.60
C PHE A 39 17.92 -19.27 -3.40
N ARG A 40 18.77 -18.87 -4.36
CA ARG A 40 18.57 -17.70 -5.23
C ARG A 40 18.58 -18.13 -6.69
N ALA A 41 17.69 -17.54 -7.49
CA ALA A 41 17.67 -17.76 -8.94
C ALA A 41 18.89 -17.06 -9.59
N PRO A 42 19.63 -17.75 -10.49
CA PRO A 42 20.69 -17.12 -11.27
C PRO A 42 20.13 -16.16 -12.32
N SER A 43 20.97 -15.27 -12.87
CA SER A 43 20.60 -14.34 -13.96
C SER A 43 19.97 -15.05 -15.17
N GLU A 44 20.35 -16.31 -15.41
CA GLU A 44 19.84 -17.13 -16.51
C GLU A 44 18.31 -17.30 -16.45
N ILE A 45 17.72 -17.38 -15.25
CA ILE A 45 16.26 -17.45 -15.11
C ILE A 45 15.60 -16.16 -15.60
N ASN A 46 16.18 -14.99 -15.29
CA ASN A 46 15.67 -13.71 -15.79
C ASN A 46 15.80 -13.59 -17.31
N ALA A 47 16.88 -14.13 -17.89
CA ALA A 47 17.05 -14.19 -19.34
C ALA A 47 15.94 -15.02 -19.99
N ILE A 48 15.67 -16.23 -19.47
CA ILE A 48 14.58 -17.09 -19.95
C ILE A 48 13.22 -16.39 -19.81
N ILE A 49 12.93 -15.74 -18.69
CA ILE A 49 11.67 -14.99 -18.51
C ILE A 49 11.53 -13.92 -19.59
N SER A 50 12.59 -13.15 -19.87
CA SER A 50 12.59 -12.12 -20.91
C SER A 50 12.36 -12.72 -22.30
N GLU A 51 13.06 -13.81 -22.64
CA GLU A 51 12.90 -14.51 -23.94
C GLU A 51 11.48 -15.04 -24.16
N LEU A 52 10.82 -15.52 -23.11
CA LEU A 52 9.44 -16.01 -23.16
C LEU A 52 8.39 -14.89 -23.32
N THR A 53 8.79 -13.62 -23.20
CA THR A 53 7.87 -12.47 -23.34
C THR A 53 7.74 -11.94 -24.77
N THR A 54 8.28 -12.66 -25.75
CA THR A 54 8.17 -12.35 -27.18
C THR A 54 6.74 -12.28 -27.75
N PRO A 55 5.73 -13.02 -27.27
CA PRO A 55 4.35 -12.88 -27.78
C PRO A 55 3.72 -11.54 -27.38
N GLN A 56 2.95 -10.92 -28.30
CA GLN A 56 2.23 -9.65 -28.03
C GLN A 56 1.21 -9.71 -26.88
N SER A 57 0.79 -10.91 -26.47
CA SER A 57 -0.15 -11.12 -25.36
C SER A 57 0.53 -11.19 -23.99
N VAL A 58 1.87 -11.17 -23.93
CA VAL A 58 2.64 -11.26 -22.68
C VAL A 58 3.21 -9.88 -22.35
N TYR A 59 2.88 -9.37 -21.16
CA TYR A 59 3.41 -8.11 -20.67
C TYR A 59 4.54 -8.37 -19.68
N PHE A 60 5.78 -8.09 -20.09
CA PHE A 60 6.94 -8.21 -19.23
C PHE A 60 6.99 -7.07 -18.20
N VAL A 61 7.22 -7.41 -16.93
CA VAL A 61 7.43 -6.45 -15.84
C VAL A 61 8.82 -6.66 -15.25
N ASP A 62 9.77 -5.80 -15.64
CA ASP A 62 11.15 -5.89 -15.16
C ASP A 62 11.32 -5.26 -13.77
N ALA A 63 10.74 -5.89 -12.75
CA ALA A 63 10.85 -5.43 -11.37
C ALA A 63 12.31 -5.46 -10.85
N ASN A 64 13.14 -6.38 -11.37
CA ASN A 64 14.56 -6.44 -11.02
C ASN A 64 15.30 -5.18 -11.48
N GLN A 65 15.14 -4.77 -12.74
CA GLN A 65 15.75 -3.54 -13.24
C GLN A 65 15.25 -2.31 -12.46
N ARG A 66 13.97 -2.28 -12.09
CA ARG A 66 13.39 -1.20 -11.28
C ARG A 66 14.01 -1.09 -9.89
N LEU A 67 14.36 -2.23 -9.26
CA LEU A 67 15.11 -2.24 -8.01
C LEU A 67 16.57 -1.79 -8.23
N VAL A 68 17.22 -2.23 -9.31
CA VAL A 68 18.57 -1.78 -9.68
C VAL A 68 18.61 -0.26 -9.84
N ASP A 69 17.69 0.32 -10.62
CA ASP A 69 17.62 1.76 -10.86
C ASP A 69 17.41 2.58 -9.58
N ALA A 70 16.67 2.02 -8.61
CA ALA A 70 16.38 2.67 -7.34
C ALA A 70 17.51 2.50 -6.32
N ALA A 71 18.33 1.45 -6.48
CA ALA A 71 19.38 1.11 -5.54
C ALA A 71 20.55 2.10 -5.64
N LYS A 72 21.17 2.38 -4.49
CA LYS A 72 22.38 3.19 -4.46
C LYS A 72 23.48 2.56 -5.32
N HIS A 73 24.03 3.34 -6.25
CA HIS A 73 25.06 2.90 -7.20
C HIS A 73 24.65 1.72 -8.10
N ASN A 74 23.35 1.52 -8.31
CA ASN A 74 22.79 0.40 -9.08
C ASN A 74 23.11 -0.99 -8.49
N ILE A 75 23.33 -1.08 -7.18
CA ILE A 75 23.60 -2.35 -6.49
C ILE A 75 22.57 -2.52 -5.39
N ILE A 76 21.65 -3.46 -5.59
CA ILE A 76 20.57 -3.76 -4.63
C ILE A 76 21.19 -4.15 -3.29
N GLY A 77 20.89 -3.36 -2.26
CA GLY A 77 21.45 -3.49 -0.92
C GLY A 77 20.39 -3.50 0.18
N ASN A 78 20.83 -3.22 1.40
CA ASN A 78 20.01 -3.32 2.61
C ASN A 78 18.94 -2.21 2.74
N ASP A 79 18.98 -1.23 1.85
CA ASP A 79 17.93 -0.22 1.66
C ASP A 79 16.68 -0.84 1.03
N LEU A 80 16.85 -1.80 0.12
CA LEU A 80 15.76 -2.45 -0.61
C LEU A 80 15.51 -3.90 -0.21
N MET A 81 16.45 -4.55 0.47
CA MET A 81 16.36 -5.93 0.93
C MET A 81 16.67 -6.04 2.43
N LEU A 82 15.91 -6.84 3.17
CA LEU A 82 16.18 -7.13 4.59
C LEU A 82 17.33 -8.11 4.76
N GLU A 83 17.35 -9.10 3.88
CA GLU A 83 18.35 -10.15 3.79
C GLU A 83 18.29 -10.73 2.36
N HIS A 84 18.86 -11.91 2.12
CA HIS A 84 19.06 -12.43 0.77
C HIS A 84 17.78 -12.77 -0.03
N LEU A 85 16.59 -12.79 0.58
CA LEU A 85 15.32 -13.19 -0.07
C LEU A 85 14.21 -12.13 0.00
N HIS A 86 14.09 -11.42 1.12
CA HIS A 86 12.93 -10.58 1.42
C HIS A 86 13.23 -9.09 1.20
N PRO A 87 12.44 -8.39 0.35
CA PRO A 87 12.51 -6.95 0.23
C PRO A 87 12.14 -6.20 1.52
N THR A 88 12.64 -4.97 1.65
CA THR A 88 12.12 -3.99 2.62
C THR A 88 10.73 -3.51 2.19
N ILE A 89 10.06 -2.70 3.01
CA ILE A 89 8.81 -2.02 2.59
C ILE A 89 9.03 -1.22 1.30
N ASP A 90 10.17 -0.52 1.19
CA ASP A 90 10.53 0.25 0.00
C ASP A 90 10.80 -0.67 -1.21
N GLY A 91 11.48 -1.80 -0.99
CA GLY A 91 11.68 -2.80 -2.04
C GLY A 91 10.37 -3.41 -2.54
N TYR A 92 9.46 -3.81 -1.63
CA TYR A 92 8.13 -4.28 -2.01
C TYR A 92 7.32 -3.21 -2.73
N PHE A 93 7.41 -1.95 -2.29
CA PHE A 93 6.74 -0.85 -2.96
C PHE A 93 7.24 -0.66 -4.40
N ILE A 94 8.55 -0.69 -4.64
CA ILE A 94 9.13 -0.59 -6.00
C ILE A 94 8.64 -1.74 -6.88
N ILE A 95 8.61 -2.97 -6.37
CA ILE A 95 8.08 -4.12 -7.10
C ILE A 95 6.60 -3.87 -7.45
N ALA A 96 5.77 -3.52 -6.47
CA ALA A 96 4.35 -3.27 -6.69
C ALA A 96 4.07 -2.11 -7.67
N ASP A 97 4.79 -0.99 -7.56
CA ASP A 97 4.71 0.16 -8.47
C ASP A 97 5.11 -0.21 -9.89
N SER A 98 6.06 -1.15 -10.06
CA SER A 98 6.46 -1.66 -11.37
C SER A 98 5.32 -2.41 -12.07
N PHE A 99 4.62 -3.29 -11.34
CA PHE A 99 3.42 -3.96 -11.85
C PHE A 99 2.28 -2.97 -12.12
N TYR A 100 2.04 -2.02 -11.21
CA TYR A 100 1.01 -1.01 -11.39
C TYR A 100 1.22 -0.18 -12.67
N LYS A 101 2.46 0.28 -12.91
CA LYS A 101 2.82 1.01 -14.13
C LYS A 101 2.70 0.16 -15.39
N ALA A 102 3.05 -1.12 -15.33
CA ALA A 102 2.86 -2.03 -16.46
C ALA A 102 1.38 -2.25 -16.78
N LEU A 103 0.53 -2.46 -15.77
CA LEU A 103 -0.93 -2.56 -15.93
C LEU A 103 -1.56 -1.28 -16.48
N GLN A 104 -1.02 -0.11 -16.12
CA GLN A 104 -1.52 1.16 -16.64
C GLN A 104 -1.16 1.38 -18.11
N LYS A 105 0.00 0.88 -18.55
CA LYS A 105 0.49 0.99 -19.93
C LYS A 105 -0.03 -0.10 -20.85
N SER A 106 -0.64 -1.16 -20.30
CA SER A 106 -1.17 -2.28 -21.05
C SER A 106 -2.67 -2.15 -21.27
N ASP A 107 -3.19 -2.93 -22.23
CA ASP A 107 -4.63 -3.02 -22.50
C ASP A 107 -5.33 -4.10 -21.65
N VAL A 108 -4.63 -4.70 -20.67
CA VAL A 108 -5.13 -5.82 -19.85
C VAL A 108 -6.44 -5.47 -19.13
N LEU A 109 -6.60 -4.22 -18.70
CA LEU A 109 -7.79 -3.72 -18.00
C LEU A 109 -8.70 -2.87 -18.89
N GLY A 110 -8.45 -2.83 -20.20
CA GLY A 110 -9.08 -1.88 -21.13
C GLY A 110 -8.81 -0.44 -20.71
N ARG A 111 -9.86 0.39 -20.60
CA ARG A 111 -9.71 1.78 -20.16
C ARG A 111 -9.28 1.83 -18.69
N PHE A 112 -8.01 2.18 -18.47
CA PHE A 112 -7.48 2.37 -17.12
C PHE A 112 -8.25 3.49 -16.38
N PRO A 113 -8.79 3.23 -15.18
CA PRO A 113 -9.82 4.10 -14.59
C PRO A 113 -9.26 5.45 -14.15
N GLN A 114 -8.19 5.43 -13.37
CA GLN A 114 -7.49 6.60 -12.87
C GLN A 114 -6.05 6.22 -12.53
N TYR A 115 -5.11 6.98 -13.06
CA TYR A 115 -3.71 6.88 -12.69
C TYR A 115 -3.45 7.54 -11.34
N ILE A 116 -2.76 6.82 -10.46
CA ILE A 116 -2.22 7.29 -9.18
C ILE A 116 -0.71 7.33 -9.37
N ASN A 117 -0.10 8.50 -9.18
CA ASN A 117 1.35 8.61 -9.28
C ASN A 117 2.02 7.95 -8.07
N THR A 118 3.32 7.65 -8.23
CA THR A 118 4.10 6.92 -7.23
C THR A 118 4.11 7.63 -5.87
N GLU A 119 4.23 8.96 -5.82
CA GLU A 119 4.30 9.71 -4.56
C GLU A 119 2.97 9.65 -3.78
N LEU A 120 1.84 9.80 -4.46
CA LEU A 120 0.52 9.62 -3.84
C LEU A 120 0.33 8.18 -3.34
N ALA A 121 0.81 7.18 -4.09
CA ALA A 121 0.75 5.79 -3.66
C ALA A 121 1.63 5.51 -2.42
N GLN A 122 2.81 6.15 -2.31
CA GLN A 122 3.67 6.06 -1.14
C GLN A 122 3.00 6.67 0.10
N GLN A 123 2.38 7.84 -0.05
CA GLN A 123 1.65 8.49 1.04
C GLN A 123 0.46 7.64 1.53
N ASP A 124 -0.15 6.87 0.63
CA ASP A 124 -1.28 5.98 0.93
C ASP A 124 -0.88 4.56 1.34
N LEU A 125 0.41 4.31 1.66
CA LEU A 125 0.88 3.00 2.12
C LEU A 125 0.04 2.51 3.31
N PRO A 126 -0.55 1.30 3.23
CA PRO A 126 -1.50 0.78 4.21
C PRO A 126 -0.79 0.14 5.42
N VAL A 127 0.20 0.84 5.98
CA VAL A 127 1.02 0.38 7.10
C VAL A 127 1.18 1.52 8.12
N PHE A 128 1.05 1.21 9.40
CA PHE A 128 1.36 2.13 10.50
C PHE A 128 2.84 2.10 10.87
N ASP A 129 3.38 3.21 11.36
CA ASP A 129 4.75 3.26 11.89
C ASP A 129 4.96 2.25 13.04
N ALA A 130 3.92 2.00 13.85
CA ALA A 130 3.90 0.94 14.85
C ALA A 130 4.17 -0.46 14.26
N GLU A 131 3.60 -0.77 13.09
CA GLU A 131 3.84 -2.04 12.40
C GLU A 131 5.26 -2.10 11.81
N ILE A 132 5.77 -0.97 11.31
CA ILE A 132 7.17 -0.87 10.85
C ILE A 132 8.12 -1.17 12.02
N TYR A 133 7.88 -0.57 13.19
CA TYR A 133 8.65 -0.87 14.39
C TYR A 133 8.53 -2.35 14.77
N TRP A 134 7.31 -2.88 14.81
CA TRP A 134 7.05 -4.27 15.18
C TRP A 134 7.80 -5.25 14.25
N GLY A 135 7.74 -5.00 12.94
CA GLY A 135 8.49 -5.75 11.93
C GLY A 135 10.00 -5.66 12.16
N LYS A 136 10.56 -4.46 12.34
CA LYS A 136 11.99 -4.25 12.64
C LYS A 136 12.43 -5.00 13.90
N ALA A 137 11.65 -4.94 14.98
CA ALA A 137 11.92 -5.68 16.21
C ALA A 137 11.90 -7.19 15.99
N LYS A 138 10.93 -7.70 15.20
CA LYS A 138 10.84 -9.13 14.86
C LYS A 138 12.04 -9.59 14.04
N ILE A 139 12.43 -8.81 13.03
CA ILE A 139 13.58 -9.08 12.16
C ILE A 139 14.87 -9.08 12.98
N ALA A 140 15.08 -8.10 13.86
CA ALA A 140 16.25 -8.05 14.74
C ALA A 140 16.38 -9.31 15.61
N SER A 141 15.26 -9.85 16.10
CA SER A 141 15.27 -11.11 16.86
C SER A 141 15.57 -12.34 16.01
N LEU A 142 15.02 -12.41 14.79
CA LEU A 142 15.25 -13.53 13.87
C LEU A 142 16.69 -13.57 13.34
N MET A 143 17.30 -12.40 13.14
CA MET A 143 18.66 -12.27 12.62
C MET A 143 19.75 -12.34 13.71
N ALA A 144 19.36 -12.51 14.97
CA ALA A 144 20.30 -12.58 16.10
C ALA A 144 20.90 -13.98 16.31
N ASP A 145 20.56 -14.97 15.48
CA ASP A 145 21.03 -16.35 15.59
C ASP A 145 21.33 -16.96 14.21
N TYR A 146 21.79 -18.21 14.20
CA TYR A 146 21.98 -19.02 13.00
C TYR A 146 20.71 -19.01 12.11
N PRO A 147 20.84 -18.84 10.78
CA PRO A 147 22.07 -18.80 9.98
C PRO A 147 22.69 -17.41 9.80
N PHE A 148 22.14 -16.36 10.40
CA PHE A 148 22.59 -14.97 10.18
C PHE A 148 23.83 -14.60 10.99
N THR A 149 23.98 -15.19 12.18
CA THR A 149 25.19 -15.10 12.99
C THR A 149 25.77 -16.50 13.23
N LYS A 150 27.09 -16.59 13.43
CA LYS A 150 27.75 -17.88 13.74
C LYS A 150 27.39 -18.42 15.13
N LEU A 151 27.14 -17.50 16.07
CA LEU A 151 26.74 -17.78 17.44
C LEU A 151 25.56 -16.87 17.78
N PRO A 152 24.63 -17.31 18.65
CA PRO A 152 23.55 -16.47 19.13
C PRO A 152 24.08 -15.17 19.72
N GLN A 153 23.49 -14.05 19.32
CA GLN A 153 23.80 -12.71 19.80
C GLN A 153 22.64 -12.15 20.64
N LYS A 154 22.95 -11.22 21.55
CA LYS A 154 21.91 -10.50 22.28
C LYS A 154 21.11 -9.62 21.30
N VAL A 155 19.79 -9.82 21.26
CA VAL A 155 18.89 -9.02 20.42
C VAL A 155 18.97 -7.54 20.80
N GLN A 156 19.24 -6.71 19.81
CA GLN A 156 19.21 -5.25 19.92
C GLN A 156 17.95 -4.74 19.22
N LEU A 157 16.97 -4.32 20.03
CA LEU A 157 15.73 -3.74 19.49
C LEU A 157 15.96 -2.28 19.07
N PRO A 158 15.23 -1.77 18.06
CA PRO A 158 15.20 -0.34 17.77
C PRO A 158 14.80 0.47 19.01
N VAL A 159 15.31 1.69 19.14
CA VAL A 159 14.90 2.59 20.23
C VAL A 159 13.51 3.12 19.95
N ALA A 160 12.56 2.89 20.86
CA ALA A 160 11.21 3.45 20.75
C ALA A 160 11.20 4.93 21.13
N LYS A 161 11.00 5.82 20.14
CA LYS A 161 11.04 7.28 20.30
C LYS A 161 9.65 7.90 20.27
N THR A 162 8.76 7.39 19.43
CA THR A 162 7.44 7.96 19.18
C THR A 162 6.33 7.19 19.92
N PRO A 163 5.12 7.76 20.06
CA PRO A 163 3.95 7.00 20.51
C PRO A 163 3.69 5.75 19.66
N SER A 164 3.87 5.84 18.33
CA SER A 164 3.71 4.70 17.42
C SER A 164 4.75 3.61 17.68
N ASP A 165 6.01 3.96 17.93
CA ASP A 165 7.04 2.98 18.28
C ASP A 165 6.71 2.20 19.55
N ARG A 166 6.10 2.87 20.54
CA ARG A 166 5.68 2.23 21.79
C ARG A 166 4.57 1.22 21.56
N LEU A 167 3.63 1.51 20.67
CA LEU A 167 2.63 0.55 20.22
C LEU A 167 3.28 -0.64 19.52
N GLY A 168 4.21 -0.40 18.60
CA GLY A 168 4.96 -1.46 17.92
C GLY A 168 5.76 -2.34 18.87
N LEU A 169 6.38 -1.76 19.90
CA LEU A 169 7.09 -2.49 20.95
C LEU A 169 6.13 -3.33 21.81
N ALA A 170 4.97 -2.79 22.16
CA ALA A 170 3.95 -3.53 22.90
C ALA A 170 3.42 -4.72 22.09
N ALA A 171 3.20 -4.55 20.78
CA ALA A 171 2.79 -5.63 19.88
C ALA A 171 3.89 -6.70 19.73
N TYR A 172 5.15 -6.30 19.59
CA TYR A 172 6.29 -7.23 19.61
C TYR A 172 6.33 -8.06 20.90
N LYS A 173 6.04 -7.43 22.04
CA LYS A 173 5.93 -8.09 23.36
C LYS A 173 4.62 -8.88 23.55
N LYS A 174 3.76 -8.98 22.52
CA LYS A 174 2.44 -9.63 22.55
C LYS A 174 1.49 -9.05 23.61
N GLN A 175 1.64 -7.77 23.93
CA GLN A 175 0.80 -7.06 24.91
C GLN A 175 -0.45 -6.47 24.27
N ILE A 176 -0.38 -6.17 22.97
CA ILE A 176 -1.49 -5.66 22.17
C ILE A 176 -1.48 -6.35 20.81
N ASP A 177 -2.61 -6.29 20.12
CA ASP A 177 -2.77 -6.78 18.75
C ASP A 177 -2.83 -5.64 17.73
N TRP A 178 -2.98 -6.00 16.45
CA TRP A 178 -3.10 -5.04 15.37
C TRP A 178 -4.36 -4.15 15.50
N LEU A 179 -5.47 -4.71 15.97
CA LEU A 179 -6.72 -3.95 16.13
C LEU A 179 -6.54 -2.83 17.16
N THR A 180 -5.84 -3.11 18.26
CA THR A 180 -5.48 -2.13 19.28
C THR A 180 -4.59 -1.04 18.68
N ILE A 181 -3.56 -1.40 17.90
CA ILE A 181 -2.73 -0.42 17.18
C ILE A 181 -3.59 0.50 16.31
N ALA A 182 -4.51 -0.08 15.53
CA ALA A 182 -5.34 0.67 14.60
C ALA A 182 -6.32 1.62 15.33
N GLN A 183 -6.90 1.18 16.45
CA GLN A 183 -7.80 1.99 17.28
C GLN A 183 -7.06 3.12 18.02
N GLU A 184 -5.88 2.85 18.57
CA GLU A 184 -5.04 3.86 19.22
C GLU A 184 -4.58 4.93 18.22
N ASN A 185 -4.12 4.53 17.03
CA ASN A 185 -3.76 5.47 15.96
C ASN A 185 -4.97 6.27 15.45
N LEU A 186 -6.17 5.66 15.38
CA LEU A 186 -7.40 6.38 15.06
C LEU A 186 -7.71 7.45 16.10
N GLY A 187 -7.61 7.11 17.40
CA GLY A 187 -7.85 8.03 18.51
C GLY A 187 -6.84 9.18 18.55
N TYR A 188 -5.55 8.87 18.41
CA TYR A 188 -4.47 9.85 18.36
C TYR A 188 -4.60 10.75 17.13
N GLY A 189 -4.78 10.16 15.94
CA GLY A 189 -4.92 10.90 14.69
C GLY A 189 -6.08 11.89 14.74
N LYS A 190 -7.23 11.50 15.30
CA LYS A 190 -8.38 12.40 15.43
C LYS A 190 -8.05 13.69 16.19
N ARG A 191 -7.12 13.64 17.15
CA ARG A 191 -6.75 14.77 18.00
C ARG A 191 -5.55 15.57 17.48
N TYR A 192 -4.58 14.89 16.88
CA TYR A 192 -3.25 15.48 16.64
C TYR A 192 -2.74 15.33 15.21
N ASP A 193 -3.26 14.36 14.44
CA ASP A 193 -2.75 14.04 13.10
C ASP A 193 -3.88 13.60 12.16
N LYS A 194 -4.36 14.55 11.36
CA LYS A 194 -5.46 14.32 10.41
C LYS A 194 -5.10 13.26 9.36
N ALA A 195 -3.84 13.17 8.93
CA ALA A 195 -3.43 12.18 7.93
C ALA A 195 -3.47 10.78 8.52
N LEU A 196 -2.96 10.61 9.74
CA LEU A 196 -3.06 9.34 10.48
C LEU A 196 -4.50 8.96 10.76
N TYR A 197 -5.39 9.93 11.05
CA TYR A 197 -6.81 9.65 11.25
C TYR A 197 -7.47 9.05 9.99
N VAL A 198 -7.21 9.66 8.83
CA VAL A 198 -7.72 9.17 7.53
C VAL A 198 -7.20 7.77 7.25
N LYS A 199 -5.88 7.55 7.39
CA LYS A 199 -5.26 6.24 7.21
C LYS A 199 -5.88 5.19 8.14
N SER A 200 -6.01 5.52 9.43
CA SER A 200 -6.56 4.60 10.44
C SER A 200 -8.01 4.24 10.16
N ALA A 201 -8.83 5.21 9.75
CA ALA A 201 -10.23 4.98 9.41
C ALA A 201 -10.36 4.02 8.21
N LYS A 202 -9.54 4.24 7.16
CA LYS A 202 -9.49 3.36 5.99
C LYS A 202 -9.08 1.93 6.37
N LEU A 203 -7.97 1.79 7.11
CA LEU A 203 -7.44 0.47 7.47
C LEU A 203 -8.39 -0.34 8.34
N LEU A 204 -9.07 0.29 9.31
CA LEU A 204 -10.11 -0.37 10.09
C LEU A 204 -11.29 -0.82 9.22
N ALA A 205 -11.73 0.01 8.27
CA ALA A 205 -12.80 -0.34 7.34
C ALA A 205 -12.40 -1.45 6.36
N ASP A 206 -11.13 -1.55 5.97
CA ASP A 206 -10.62 -2.62 5.11
C ASP A 206 -10.40 -3.93 5.88
N ALA A 207 -9.99 -3.87 7.16
CA ALA A 207 -9.89 -5.05 8.02
C ALA A 207 -11.26 -5.60 8.44
N MET A 208 -12.28 -4.74 8.55
CA MET A 208 -13.66 -5.10 8.93
C MET A 208 -14.64 -4.66 7.85
N PRO A 209 -14.64 -5.30 6.66
CA PRO A 209 -15.40 -4.83 5.50
C PRO A 209 -16.92 -4.88 5.67
N PHE A 210 -17.43 -5.64 6.64
CA PHE A 210 -18.85 -5.77 6.96
C PHE A 210 -19.28 -4.95 8.19
N ASP A 211 -18.38 -4.16 8.78
CA ASP A 211 -18.73 -3.24 9.86
C ASP A 211 -19.18 -1.90 9.26
N ALA A 212 -20.47 -1.60 9.39
CA ALA A 212 -21.05 -0.39 8.82
C ALA A 212 -20.48 0.91 9.44
N SER A 213 -20.15 0.89 10.73
CA SER A 213 -19.62 2.06 11.44
C SER A 213 -18.21 2.42 10.98
N HIS A 214 -17.33 1.43 10.83
CA HIS A 214 -15.98 1.62 10.30
C HIS A 214 -16.03 2.11 8.84
N ASN A 215 -16.86 1.49 8.00
CA ASN A 215 -17.03 1.89 6.61
C ASN A 215 -17.64 3.30 6.47
N TYR A 216 -18.64 3.63 7.28
CA TYR A 216 -19.21 4.98 7.30
C TYR A 216 -18.18 6.02 7.73
N ARG A 217 -17.40 5.75 8.79
CA ARG A 217 -16.33 6.64 9.25
C ARG A 217 -15.25 6.87 8.20
N ALA A 218 -14.78 5.81 7.54
CA ALA A 218 -13.83 5.95 6.42
C ALA A 218 -14.44 6.81 5.30
N GLY A 219 -15.70 6.54 4.96
CA GLY A 219 -16.48 7.31 4.00
C GLY A 219 -16.55 8.80 4.29
N THR A 220 -16.98 9.19 5.49
CA THR A 220 -17.17 10.60 5.87
C THR A 220 -15.84 11.35 5.96
N VAL A 221 -14.82 10.73 6.53
CA VAL A 221 -13.47 11.32 6.60
C VAL A 221 -12.89 11.54 5.20
N LEU A 222 -13.17 10.64 4.25
CA LEU A 222 -12.78 10.82 2.85
C LEU A 222 -13.59 11.91 2.13
N ILE A 223 -14.86 12.14 2.49
CA ILE A 223 -15.64 13.30 2.02
C ILE A 223 -14.98 14.60 2.48
N GLU A 224 -14.59 14.70 3.75
CA GLU A 224 -13.89 15.88 4.29
C GLU A 224 -12.57 16.16 3.58
N GLN A 225 -11.90 15.12 3.08
CA GLN A 225 -10.68 15.21 2.27
C GLN A 225 -10.96 15.37 0.77
N LYS A 226 -12.21 15.61 0.37
CA LYS A 226 -12.66 15.71 -1.03
C LYS A 226 -12.32 14.51 -1.90
N SER A 227 -12.05 13.36 -1.27
CA SER A 227 -11.68 12.09 -1.90
C SER A 227 -12.94 11.27 -2.23
N PHE A 228 -13.89 11.90 -2.94
CA PHE A 228 -15.26 11.40 -3.11
C PHE A 228 -15.35 10.02 -3.78
N ARG A 229 -14.42 9.70 -4.69
CA ARG A 229 -14.34 8.37 -5.32
C ARG A 229 -14.04 7.27 -4.31
N GLN A 230 -13.08 7.50 -3.41
CA GLN A 230 -12.75 6.56 -2.34
C GLN A 230 -13.87 6.53 -1.29
N ALA A 231 -14.40 7.70 -0.90
CA ALA A 231 -15.52 7.79 0.04
C ALA A 231 -16.69 6.90 -0.37
N ARG A 232 -17.08 6.97 -1.65
CA ARG A 232 -18.13 6.12 -2.23
C ARG A 232 -17.88 4.63 -2.00
N ARG A 233 -16.64 4.15 -2.17
CA ARG A 233 -16.30 2.73 -2.00
C ARG A 233 -16.65 2.24 -0.60
N TYR A 234 -16.27 2.98 0.44
CA TYR A 234 -16.56 2.61 1.81
C TYR A 234 -18.04 2.82 2.16
N LEU A 235 -18.66 3.93 1.71
CA LEU A 235 -20.08 4.19 1.96
C LEU A 235 -21.00 3.14 1.32
N MET A 236 -20.64 2.61 0.16
CA MET A 236 -21.36 1.49 -0.45
C MET A 236 -21.32 0.22 0.41
N ARG A 237 -20.20 -0.05 1.12
CA ARG A 237 -20.13 -1.16 2.08
C ARG A 237 -21.01 -0.89 3.31
N ALA A 238 -21.04 0.34 3.82
CA ALA A 238 -21.91 0.71 4.94
C ALA A 238 -23.40 0.53 4.61
N ILE A 239 -23.84 0.98 3.43
CA ILE A 239 -25.22 0.80 2.96
C ILE A 239 -25.56 -0.67 2.68
N ALA A 240 -24.59 -1.47 2.23
CA ALA A 240 -24.83 -2.91 2.02
C ALA A 240 -25.19 -3.64 3.33
N VAL A 241 -24.77 -3.11 4.48
CA VAL A 241 -25.09 -3.65 5.80
C VAL A 241 -26.42 -3.09 6.32
N ASP A 242 -26.61 -1.77 6.24
CA ASP A 242 -27.87 -1.10 6.62
C ASP A 242 -28.23 -0.01 5.59
N ASN A 243 -29.11 -0.37 4.67
CA ASN A 243 -29.56 0.54 3.62
C ASN A 243 -30.66 1.50 4.09
N ASN A 244 -31.23 1.32 5.28
CA ASN A 244 -32.27 2.21 5.84
C ASN A 244 -31.67 3.32 6.70
N ASN A 245 -30.38 3.25 7.01
CA ASN A 245 -29.67 4.29 7.74
C ASN A 245 -29.63 5.61 6.96
N ILE A 246 -30.34 6.63 7.47
CA ILE A 246 -30.41 7.96 6.85
C ILE A 246 -29.01 8.56 6.64
N ASN A 247 -28.12 8.45 7.64
CA ASN A 247 -26.80 9.06 7.55
C ASN A 247 -25.95 8.42 6.44
N TYR A 248 -26.06 7.11 6.25
CA TYR A 248 -25.30 6.40 5.21
C TYR A 248 -25.82 6.79 3.82
N GLN A 249 -27.14 6.83 3.64
CA GLN A 249 -27.77 7.27 2.40
C GLN A 249 -27.41 8.73 2.06
N LEU A 250 -27.44 9.64 3.04
CA LEU A 250 -27.06 11.04 2.84
C LEU A 250 -25.58 11.20 2.50
N ALA A 251 -24.68 10.52 3.21
CA ALA A 251 -23.25 10.58 2.91
C ALA A 251 -22.92 9.99 1.53
N LEU A 252 -23.55 8.87 1.14
CA LEU A 252 -23.36 8.30 -0.19
C LEU A 252 -23.92 9.23 -1.28
N SER A 253 -25.09 9.83 -1.04
CA SER A 253 -25.67 10.85 -1.92
C SER A 253 -24.70 12.00 -2.12
N HIS A 254 -24.17 12.54 -1.02
CA HIS A 254 -23.20 13.64 -1.06
C HIS A 254 -21.97 13.27 -1.88
N ALA A 255 -21.38 12.09 -1.63
CA ALA A 255 -20.25 11.60 -2.41
C ALA A 255 -20.55 11.47 -3.92
N PHE A 256 -21.78 11.12 -4.30
CA PHE A 256 -22.21 11.11 -5.72
C PHE A 256 -22.40 12.53 -6.28
N LEU A 257 -23.04 13.43 -5.54
CA LEU A 257 -23.29 14.81 -5.96
C LEU A 257 -21.99 15.56 -6.25
N GLU A 258 -20.99 15.41 -5.38
CA GLU A 258 -19.65 16.00 -5.54
C GLU A 258 -18.89 15.45 -6.77
N GLN A 259 -19.33 14.31 -7.30
CA GLN A 259 -18.81 13.73 -8.54
C GLN A 259 -19.65 14.09 -9.77
N GLY A 260 -20.67 14.95 -9.63
CA GLY A 260 -21.64 15.28 -10.68
C GLY A 260 -22.57 14.12 -11.05
N LYS A 261 -22.59 13.05 -10.23
CA LYS A 261 -23.34 11.81 -10.48
C LYS A 261 -24.77 11.90 -9.95
N LEU A 262 -25.52 12.87 -10.47
CA LEU A 262 -26.87 13.21 -10.02
C LEU A 262 -27.85 12.03 -10.11
N LYS A 263 -27.82 11.27 -11.21
CA LYS A 263 -28.68 10.09 -11.41
C LYS A 263 -28.44 9.03 -10.34
N GLN A 264 -27.19 8.85 -9.90
CA GLN A 264 -26.84 7.89 -8.84
C GLN A 264 -27.14 8.41 -7.44
N ALA A 265 -27.13 9.73 -7.22
CA ALA A 265 -27.49 10.33 -5.93
C ALA A 265 -29.01 10.31 -5.68
N LEU A 266 -29.81 10.51 -6.72
CA LEU A 266 -31.27 10.65 -6.65
C LEU A 266 -31.99 9.56 -5.84
N PRO A 267 -31.80 8.24 -6.09
CA PRO A 267 -32.57 7.21 -5.38
C PRO A 267 -32.34 7.22 -3.86
N TRP A 268 -31.15 7.62 -3.42
CA TRP A 268 -30.82 7.74 -2.00
C TRP A 268 -31.50 8.94 -1.36
N LEU A 269 -31.52 10.10 -2.03
CA LEU A 269 -32.26 11.27 -1.56
C LEU A 269 -33.78 11.01 -1.49
N GLU A 270 -34.34 10.31 -2.48
CA GLU A 270 -35.76 9.94 -2.49
C GLU A 270 -36.12 8.93 -1.40
N SER A 271 -35.22 7.98 -1.13
CA SER A 271 -35.35 7.05 -0.02
C SER A 271 -35.35 7.78 1.33
N VAL A 272 -34.38 8.68 1.56
CA VAL A 272 -34.39 9.52 2.78
C VAL A 272 -35.63 10.40 2.86
N SER A 273 -36.12 10.97 1.75
CA SER A 273 -37.36 11.75 1.73
C SER A 273 -38.59 10.97 2.19
N ARG A 274 -38.64 9.65 1.92
CA ARG A 274 -39.73 8.78 2.38
C ARG A 274 -39.61 8.44 3.86
N ILE A 275 -38.38 8.21 4.34
CA ILE A 275 -38.12 7.80 5.73
C ILE A 275 -38.20 9.00 6.69
N ALA A 276 -37.66 10.16 6.27
CA ALA A 276 -37.61 11.38 7.06
C ALA A 276 -37.97 12.60 6.18
N PRO A 277 -39.27 12.84 5.92
CA PRO A 277 -39.74 13.91 5.03
C PRO A 277 -39.28 15.32 5.40
N ASN A 278 -39.04 15.56 6.70
CA ASN A 278 -38.59 16.85 7.22
C ASN A 278 -37.06 16.96 7.35
N ASN A 279 -36.29 16.01 6.80
CA ASN A 279 -34.83 16.10 6.81
C ASN A 279 -34.37 17.31 6.00
N THR A 280 -33.69 18.25 6.66
CA THR A 280 -33.30 19.54 6.07
C THR A 280 -32.43 19.40 4.82
N THR A 281 -31.53 18.41 4.79
CA THR A 281 -30.66 18.16 3.64
C THR A 281 -31.48 17.73 2.43
N VAL A 282 -32.43 16.82 2.61
CA VAL A 282 -33.27 16.35 1.50
C VAL A 282 -34.22 17.44 1.00
N VAL A 283 -34.86 18.16 1.91
CA VAL A 283 -35.78 19.27 1.56
C VAL A 283 -35.08 20.31 0.69
N ASP A 284 -33.81 20.62 0.98
CA ASP A 284 -33.02 21.58 0.19
C ASP A 284 -32.46 20.98 -1.12
N VAL A 285 -31.89 19.77 -1.06
CA VAL A 285 -31.07 19.21 -2.14
C VAL A 285 -31.89 18.46 -3.18
N LEU A 286 -32.91 17.68 -2.78
CA LEU A 286 -33.66 16.82 -3.69
C LEU A 286 -34.38 17.60 -4.82
N PRO A 287 -35.06 18.74 -4.57
CA PRO A 287 -35.68 19.52 -5.64
C PRO A 287 -34.66 20.04 -6.65
N LYS A 288 -33.48 20.48 -6.20
CA LYS A 288 -32.39 20.99 -7.06
C LYS A 288 -31.86 19.89 -7.98
N VAL A 289 -31.66 18.69 -7.44
CA VAL A 289 -31.20 17.52 -8.21
C VAL A 289 -32.24 17.14 -9.28
N LYS A 290 -33.54 17.10 -8.92
CA LYS A 290 -34.62 16.79 -9.87
C LYS A 290 -34.72 17.83 -11.00
N ALA A 291 -34.67 19.11 -10.66
CA ALA A 291 -34.71 20.19 -11.65
C ALA A 291 -33.54 20.12 -12.64
N HIS A 292 -32.31 19.87 -12.15
CA HIS A 292 -31.14 19.76 -13.02
C HIS A 292 -31.21 18.56 -13.97
N LEU A 293 -31.73 17.41 -13.50
CA LEU A 293 -31.90 16.24 -14.34
C LEU A 293 -32.96 16.46 -15.42
N ALA A 294 -34.11 17.07 -15.07
CA ALA A 294 -35.17 17.38 -16.03
C ALA A 294 -34.70 18.37 -17.13
N GLN A 295 -33.89 19.36 -16.77
CA GLN A 295 -33.31 20.30 -17.74
C GLN A 295 -32.40 19.61 -18.77
N LYS A 296 -31.61 18.62 -18.33
CA LYS A 296 -30.72 17.84 -19.21
C LYS A 296 -31.44 16.84 -20.11
N GLU A 297 -32.64 16.42 -19.74
CA GLU A 297 -33.45 15.51 -20.57
C GLU A 297 -34.21 16.26 -21.68
N ASN A 298 -34.41 17.58 -21.49
CA ASN A 298 -35.07 18.46 -22.46
C ASN A 298 -34.09 19.22 -23.38
N SER A 299 -32.77 18.97 -23.26
CA SER A 299 -31.70 19.59 -24.05
C SER A 299 -30.99 18.56 -24.91
#